data_AF-A0A6J6IQP4-F1
#
_entry.id   AF-A0A6J6IQP4-F1
#
_cell.length_a   1.000
_cell.length_b   1.000
_cell.length_c   1.000
_cell.angle_alpha   90.00
_cell.angle_beta   90.00
_cell.angle_gamma   90.00
#
_symmetry.space_group_name_H-M   'P 1'
#
loop_
_entity.id
_entity.type
_entity.pdbx_description
1 polymer ?
#
loop_
_entity_poly.entity_id
_entity_poly.type
_entity_poly.pdbx_seq_one_letter_code
_entity_poly.pdbx_strand_id
1 'polypeptide(L)'
;MLTGRDMGAEEAERVGLLSRVVPRDQLMATSFEIAEQIAGKSRIGIELTKKMALAGLEASSFRAHMRHEMTAQLYVRMTTRNWDESVAARAEGRKPEFRD
;
A
#
# COMPACT_ATOMS: atom_id res chain seq x y z
N MET A 1 16.02 -8.72 20.87
CA MET A 1 16.17 -7.73 21.98
C MET A 1 17.13 -8.16 23.09
N LEU A 2 17.54 -9.44 23.22
CA LEU A 2 18.36 -9.88 24.36
C LEU A 2 19.85 -9.47 24.31
N THR A 3 20.40 -9.25 23.11
CA THR A 3 21.83 -8.95 22.93
C THR A 3 22.13 -7.45 22.77
N GLY A 4 21.12 -6.62 22.49
CA GLY A 4 21.29 -5.18 22.28
C GLY A 4 22.21 -4.77 21.13
N ARG A 5 22.61 -5.69 20.24
CA ARG A 5 23.57 -5.41 19.15
C ARG A 5 22.98 -4.39 18.16
N ASP A 6 23.81 -3.43 17.75
CA ASP A 6 23.49 -2.52 16.66
C ASP A 6 23.33 -3.25 15.31
N MET A 7 22.29 -2.88 14.58
CA MET A 7 21.98 -3.38 13.24
C MET A 7 22.20 -2.26 12.23
N GLY A 8 23.06 -2.50 11.24
CA GLY A 8 23.28 -1.56 10.14
C GLY A 8 22.10 -1.50 9.17
N ALA A 9 22.01 -0.42 8.39
CA ALA A 9 20.90 -0.19 7.46
C ALA A 9 20.76 -1.29 6.39
N GLU A 10 21.87 -1.75 5.81
CA GLU A 10 21.88 -2.83 4.80
C GLU A 10 21.38 -4.17 5.36
N GLU A 11 21.75 -4.48 6.61
CA GLU A 11 21.23 -5.66 7.30
C GLU A 11 19.72 -5.52 7.53
N ALA A 12 19.28 -4.35 8.02
CA ALA A 12 17.88 -4.05 8.29
C ALA A 12 16.99 -4.13 7.03
N GLU A 13 17.49 -3.68 5.88
CA GLU A 13 16.80 -3.83 4.59
C GLU A 13 16.71 -5.30 4.17
N ARG A 14 17.81 -6.04 4.23
CA ARG A 14 17.86 -7.45 3.82
C ARG A 14 16.90 -8.33 4.63
N VAL A 15 16.72 -8.04 5.92
CA VAL A 15 15.79 -8.79 6.79
C VAL A 15 14.35 -8.26 6.75
N GLY A 16 14.07 -7.23 5.94
CA GLY A 16 12.73 -6.68 5.75
C GLY A 16 12.26 -5.72 6.85
N LEU A 17 13.16 -5.24 7.72
CA LEU A 17 12.85 -4.19 8.70
C LEU A 17 12.71 -2.82 8.01
N LEU A 18 13.53 -2.56 7.00
CA LEU A 18 13.44 -1.38 6.14
C LEU A 18 13.03 -1.81 4.73
N SER A 19 12.26 -0.96 4.05
CA SER A 19 11.85 -1.23 2.66
C SER A 19 12.88 -0.80 1.62
N ARG A 20 13.72 0.20 1.93
CA ARG A 20 14.76 0.73 1.04
C ARG A 20 15.83 1.48 1.81
N VAL A 21 17.10 1.34 1.43
CA VAL A 21 18.21 2.18 1.90
C VAL A 21 18.71 3.09 0.79
N VAL A 22 18.92 4.39 1.09
CA VAL A 22 19.38 5.41 0.14
C VAL A 22 20.42 6.33 0.78
N PRO A 23 21.24 7.04 -0.02
CA PRO A 23 22.10 8.12 0.47
C PRO A 23 21.33 9.16 1.28
N ARG A 24 21.96 9.73 2.31
CA ARG A 24 21.32 10.64 3.28
C ARG A 24 20.68 11.86 2.62
N ASP A 25 21.35 12.43 1.63
CA ASP A 25 20.90 13.60 0.86
C ASP A 25 19.69 13.29 -0.04
N GLN A 26 19.42 12.02 -0.34
CA GLN A 26 18.29 11.57 -1.16
C GLN A 26 17.08 11.13 -0.33
N LEU A 27 17.23 10.97 1.00
CA LEU A 27 16.19 10.41 1.88
C LEU A 27 14.82 11.07 1.68
N MET A 28 14.77 12.40 1.74
CA MET A 28 13.50 13.13 1.62
C MET A 28 12.93 13.04 0.21
N ALA A 29 13.78 13.17 -0.81
CA ALA A 29 13.34 13.09 -2.21
C ALA A 29 12.71 11.72 -2.51
N THR A 30 13.38 10.63 -2.13
CA THR A 30 12.83 9.26 -2.31
C THR A 30 11.57 9.04 -1.48
N SER A 31 11.50 9.57 -0.25
CA SER A 31 10.31 9.44 0.59
C SER A 31 9.09 10.12 -0.03
N PHE A 32 9.27 11.33 -0.59
CA PHE A 32 8.20 12.06 -1.25
C PHE A 32 7.79 11.42 -2.58
N GLU A 33 8.75 10.89 -3.35
CA GLU A 33 8.44 10.14 -4.57
C GLU A 33 7.48 8.96 -4.28
N ILE A 34 7.75 8.19 -3.23
CA ILE A 34 6.88 7.08 -2.81
C ILE A 34 5.53 7.61 -2.32
N ALA A 35 5.53 8.69 -1.53
CA ALA A 35 4.30 9.29 -1.02
C ALA A 35 3.40 9.79 -2.16
N GLU A 36 3.96 10.43 -3.19
CA GLU A 36 3.24 10.88 -4.38
C GLU A 36 2.65 9.71 -5.17
N GLN A 37 3.40 8.60 -5.30
CA GLN A 37 2.89 7.39 -5.94
C GLN A 37 1.69 6.81 -5.20
N ILE A 38 1.69 6.83 -3.86
CA ILE A 38 0.57 6.37 -3.02
C ILE A 38 -0.61 7.35 -3.10
N ALA A 39 -0.33 8.66 -3.00
CA ALA A 39 -1.34 9.72 -3.05
C ALA A 39 -2.06 9.79 -4.40
N GLY A 40 -1.42 9.37 -5.49
CA GLY A 40 -2.03 9.24 -6.81
C GLY A 40 -2.93 8.01 -7.01
N LYS A 41 -3.30 7.29 -5.93
CA LYS A 41 -4.19 6.11 -5.96
C LYS A 41 -5.52 6.41 -5.29
N SER A 42 -6.50 5.54 -5.53
CA SER A 42 -7.80 5.53 -4.83
C SER A 42 -7.58 5.55 -3.31
N ARG A 43 -8.06 6.61 -2.63
CA ARG A 43 -7.85 6.78 -1.19
C ARG A 43 -8.48 5.65 -0.41
N ILE A 44 -9.75 5.35 -0.67
CA ILE A 44 -10.46 4.23 -0.04
C ILE A 44 -9.78 2.89 -0.38
N GLY A 45 -9.27 2.74 -1.61
CA GLY A 45 -8.53 1.56 -2.03
C GLY A 45 -7.29 1.31 -1.17
N ILE A 46 -6.42 2.32 -1.03
CA ILE A 46 -5.21 2.23 -0.20
C ILE A 46 -5.55 1.96 1.27
N GLU A 47 -6.56 2.65 1.81
CA GLU A 47 -6.98 2.46 3.20
C GLU A 47 -7.42 1.01 3.46
N LEU A 48 -8.28 0.47 2.62
CA LEU A 48 -8.78 -0.90 2.76
C LEU A 48 -7.67 -1.92 2.54
N THR A 49 -6.78 -1.73 1.56
CA THR A 49 -5.62 -2.60 1.37
C THR A 49 -4.74 -2.66 2.62
N LYS A 50 -4.43 -1.50 3.23
CA LYS A 50 -3.62 -1.45 4.46
C LYS A 50 -4.32 -2.17 5.62
N LYS A 51 -5.62 -1.93 5.81
CA LYS A 51 -6.41 -2.59 6.86
C LYS A 51 -6.46 -4.11 6.66
N MET A 52 -6.65 -4.57 5.43
CA MET A 52 -6.72 -6.00 5.12
C MET A 52 -5.38 -6.70 5.28
N ALA A 53 -4.27 -6.07 4.88
CA ALA A 53 -2.94 -6.64 5.08
C ALA A 53 -2.66 -6.91 6.57
N LEU A 54 -3.03 -5.98 7.45
CA LEU A 54 -2.89 -6.15 8.90
C LEU A 54 -3.88 -7.19 9.46
N ALA A 55 -5.16 -7.08 9.10
CA ALA A 55 -6.18 -8.02 9.56
C ALA A 55 -5.93 -9.46 9.09
N GLY A 56 -5.25 -9.65 7.95
CA GLY A 56 -4.86 -10.95 7.44
C GLY A 56 -3.87 -11.69 8.33
N LEU A 57 -3.03 -10.98 9.08
CA LEU A 57 -2.09 -11.58 10.04
C LEU A 57 -2.82 -12.22 11.22
N GLU A 58 -4.01 -11.71 11.56
CA GLU A 58 -4.83 -12.16 12.69
C GLU A 58 -6.05 -12.99 12.25
N ALA A 59 -6.16 -13.25 10.95
CA ALA A 59 -7.34 -13.93 10.42
C ALA A 59 -7.43 -15.37 10.94
N SER A 60 -8.62 -15.75 11.42
CA SER A 60 -8.89 -17.09 11.95
C SER A 60 -8.74 -18.21 10.92
N SER A 61 -8.83 -17.89 9.63
CA SER A 61 -8.52 -18.79 8.53
C SER A 61 -8.31 -18.02 7.22
N PHE A 62 -7.62 -18.64 6.27
CA PHE A 62 -7.49 -18.11 4.92
C PHE A 62 -8.85 -17.81 4.28
N ARG A 63 -9.83 -18.71 4.45
CA ARG A 63 -11.18 -18.52 3.91
C ARG A 63 -11.90 -17.32 4.52
N ALA A 64 -11.71 -17.05 5.82
CA ALA A 64 -12.26 -15.85 6.46
C ALA A 64 -11.62 -14.59 5.86
N HIS A 65 -10.29 -14.58 5.71
CA HIS A 65 -9.57 -13.47 5.09
C HIS A 65 -10.05 -13.18 3.67
N MET A 66 -10.18 -14.22 2.82
CA MET A 66 -10.68 -14.07 1.45
C MET A 66 -12.09 -13.46 1.37
N ARG A 67 -12.98 -13.77 2.33
CA ARG A 67 -14.31 -13.13 2.38
C ARG A 67 -14.24 -11.66 2.74
N HIS A 68 -13.35 -11.29 3.67
CA HIS A 68 -13.13 -9.89 4.02
C HIS A 68 -12.57 -9.11 2.82
N GLU A 69 -11.58 -9.67 2.13
CA GLU A 69 -11.03 -9.10 0.90
C GLU A 69 -12.10 -8.89 -0.18
N MET A 70 -12.92 -9.92 -0.45
CA MET A 70 -14.04 -9.82 -1.41
C MET A 70 -15.01 -8.69 -1.04
N THR A 71 -15.35 -8.56 0.24
CA THR A 71 -16.25 -7.50 0.73
C THR A 71 -15.64 -6.12 0.50
N ALA A 72 -14.35 -5.95 0.79
CA ALA A 72 -13.63 -4.70 0.56
C ALA A 72 -13.60 -4.32 -0.93
N GLN A 73 -13.30 -5.28 -1.82
CA GLN A 73 -13.29 -5.06 -3.27
C GLN A 73 -14.67 -4.62 -3.79
N LEU A 74 -15.74 -5.29 -3.35
CA LEU A 74 -17.11 -4.92 -3.71
C LEU A 74 -17.48 -3.53 -3.18
N TYR A 75 -17.09 -3.20 -1.96
CA TYR A 75 -17.31 -1.87 -1.39
C TYR A 75 -16.70 -0.78 -2.28
N VAL A 76 -15.41 -0.89 -2.65
CA VAL A 76 -14.76 0.10 -3.53
C VAL A 76 -15.48 0.20 -4.86
N ARG A 77 -15.75 -0.96 -5.50
CA ARG A 77 -16.36 -1.02 -6.82
C ARG A 77 -17.76 -0.42 -6.85
N MET A 78 -18.56 -0.60 -5.79
CA MET A 78 -19.96 -0.17 -5.77
C MET A 78 -20.14 1.26 -5.26
N THR A 79 -19.18 1.84 -4.53
CA THR A 79 -19.38 3.12 -3.82
C THR A 79 -18.53 4.29 -4.32
N THR A 80 -17.41 4.04 -5.01
CA THR A 80 -16.40 5.10 -5.26
C THR A 80 -16.25 5.54 -6.71
N ARG A 81 -16.73 4.76 -7.70
CA ARG A 81 -16.39 4.90 -9.14
C ARG A 81 -14.89 4.87 -9.47
N ASN A 82 -14.01 4.69 -8.47
CA ASN A 82 -12.56 4.70 -8.67
C ASN A 82 -12.10 3.55 -9.58
N TRP A 83 -12.82 2.44 -9.61
CA TRP A 83 -12.55 1.36 -10.57
C TRP A 83 -12.80 1.81 -12.01
N ASP A 84 -13.96 2.42 -12.28
CA ASP A 84 -14.34 2.87 -13.62
C ASP A 84 -13.38 3.94 -14.13
N GLU A 85 -13.01 4.88 -13.26
CA GLU A 85 -12.02 5.91 -13.56
C GLU A 85 -10.63 5.32 -13.83
N SER A 86 -10.20 4.33 -13.04
CA SER A 86 -8.91 3.65 -13.29
C SER A 86 -8.87 2.95 -14.64
N VAL A 87 -9.99 2.34 -15.06
CA VAL A 87 -10.13 1.68 -16.35
C VAL A 87 -10.13 2.70 -17.49
N ALA A 88 -10.92 3.77 -17.37
CA ALA A 88 -10.99 4.83 -18.36
C ALA A 88 -9.65 5.54 -18.54
N ALA A 89 -9.02 5.98 -17.45
CA ALA A 89 -7.72 6.66 -17.48
C ALA A 89 -6.63 5.80 -18.13
N ARG A 90 -6.61 4.48 -17.85
CA ARG A 90 -5.69 3.55 -18.49
C ARG A 90 -5.95 3.40 -19.99
N ALA A 91 -7.21 3.29 -20.40
CA ALA A 91 -7.58 3.20 -21.81
C ALA A 91 -7.20 4.47 -22.59
N GLU A 92 -7.28 5.62 -21.93
CA GLU A 92 -6.95 6.95 -22.48
C GLU A 92 -5.48 7.36 -22.33
N GLY A 93 -4.65 6.56 -21.64
CA GLY A 93 -3.24 6.86 -21.41
C GLY A 93 -2.98 8.06 -20.50
N ARG A 94 -3.97 8.46 -19.69
CA ARG A 94 -3.89 9.60 -18.75
C ARG A 94 -3.73 9.12 -17.30
N LYS A 95 -3.39 10.05 -16.40
CA LYS A 95 -3.43 9.79 -14.95
C LYS A 95 -4.88 9.74 -14.49
N PRO A 96 -5.25 8.79 -13.60
CA PRO A 96 -6.59 8.74 -13.03
C PRO A 96 -6.83 9.90 -12.05
N GLU A 97 -8.04 10.42 -12.02
CA GLU A 97 -8.50 11.46 -11.12
C GLU A 97 -9.53 10.89 -10.13
N PHE A 98 -9.07 10.51 -8.95
CA PHE A 98 -9.95 10.08 -7.87
C PHE A 98 -10.51 11.31 -7.12
N ARG A 99 -11.80 11.27 -6.79
CA ARG A 99 -12.54 12.42 -6.20
C ARG A 99 -12.96 12.20 -4.75
N ASP A 100 -12.35 11.23 -4.06
CA ASP A 100 -12.64 10.81 -2.67
C ASP A 100 -11.61 11.30 -1.63
#